data_AF-A0A2R5L0S1-F1
#
_entry.id   AF-A0A2R5L0S1-F1
#
_cell.length_a   1.000
_cell.length_b   1.000
_cell.length_c   1.000
_cell.angle_alpha   90.00
_cell.angle_beta   90.00
_cell.angle_gamma   90.00
#
_symmetry.space_group_name_H-M   'P 1'
#
loop_
_entity.id
_entity.type
_entity.pdbx_description
1 polymer ?
#
loop_
_entity_poly.entity_id
_entity_poly.type
_entity_poly.pdbx_seq_one_letter_code
_entity_poly.pdbx_strand_id
1 'polypeptide(L)'
;PVWGNPCLDKRLMEIWSSNKSCSQLPDFLVLGPQKTGTTALYTFLGLHPSIRHNVPSPHTFEEVQFFSGNNYYRGLDWYLKVFPSRESAELMFEKSATYFDSDLAPKRVKAMLPNTKLVVLLLAPEKRA
;
A
#
# COMPACT_ATOMS: atom_id res chain seq x y z
N PRO A 1 -3.09 -2.79 -17.90
CA PRO A 1 -1.95 -1.85 -17.75
C PRO A 1 -1.06 -2.29 -16.57
N VAL A 2 0.20 -1.87 -16.53
CA VAL A 2 1.06 -2.00 -15.36
C VAL A 2 1.63 -0.62 -15.07
N TRP A 3 1.18 0.01 -13.98
CA TRP A 3 1.67 1.30 -13.52
C TRP A 3 3.09 1.15 -12.97
N GLY A 4 4.04 1.86 -13.58
CA GLY A 4 5.41 1.97 -13.10
C GLY A 4 5.55 3.05 -12.01
N ASN A 5 6.69 3.05 -11.33
CA ASN A 5 7.04 4.12 -10.40
C ASN A 5 7.37 5.41 -11.18
N PRO A 6 6.58 6.49 -11.06
CA PRO A 6 6.86 7.73 -11.78
C PRO A 6 8.21 8.34 -11.40
N CYS A 7 8.64 8.17 -10.15
CA CYS A 7 9.88 8.75 -9.62
C CYS A 7 11.15 8.13 -10.16
N LEU A 8 11.05 6.97 -10.81
CA LEU A 8 12.19 6.27 -11.41
C LEU A 8 12.32 6.53 -12.91
N ASP A 9 11.31 7.17 -13.53
CA ASP A 9 11.31 7.48 -14.96
C ASP A 9 11.10 8.98 -15.17
N LYS A 10 12.12 9.65 -15.71
CA LYS A 10 12.08 11.09 -16.00
C LYS A 10 10.89 11.49 -16.89
N ARG A 11 10.50 10.63 -17.85
CA ARG A 11 9.37 10.91 -18.74
C ARG A 11 8.05 10.87 -17.99
N LEU A 12 7.91 9.91 -17.06
CA LEU A 12 6.73 9.82 -16.21
C LEU A 12 6.67 11.00 -15.23
N MET A 13 7.81 11.45 -14.69
CA MET A 13 7.87 12.65 -13.85
C MET A 13 7.43 13.91 -14.60
N GLU A 14 7.84 14.11 -15.86
CA GLU A 14 7.51 15.31 -16.64
C GLU A 14 6.00 15.45 -16.93
N ILE A 15 5.30 14.32 -17.09
CA ILE A 15 3.83 14.30 -17.26
C ILE A 15 3.08 14.21 -15.93
N TRP A 16 3.79 14.00 -14.81
CA TRP A 16 3.18 13.92 -13.50
C TRP A 16 2.93 15.32 -12.95
N SER A 17 1.71 15.53 -12.45
CA SER A 17 1.28 16.84 -11.94
C SER A 17 2.23 17.34 -10.85
N SER A 18 2.61 18.62 -10.93
CA SER A 18 3.59 19.27 -10.03
C SER A 18 3.19 19.29 -8.55
N ASN A 19 1.92 19.03 -8.24
CA ASN A 19 1.40 18.93 -6.88
C ASN A 19 1.58 17.55 -6.24
N LYS A 20 2.18 16.58 -6.93
CA LYS A 20 2.41 15.23 -6.43
C LYS A 20 3.89 14.99 -6.15
N SER A 21 4.15 14.18 -5.14
CA SER A 21 5.51 13.88 -4.71
C SER A 21 5.69 12.38 -4.49
N CYS A 22 6.90 11.92 -4.76
CA CYS A 22 7.36 10.56 -4.47
C CYS A 22 7.20 10.17 -3.00
N SER A 23 7.22 11.17 -2.10
CA SER A 23 7.06 10.97 -0.66
C SER A 23 5.66 10.51 -0.23
N GLN A 24 4.67 10.56 -1.13
CA GLN A 24 3.29 10.11 -0.86
C GLN A 24 3.10 8.60 -1.02
N LEU A 25 4.05 7.90 -1.65
CA LEU A 25 4.00 6.44 -1.76
C LEU A 25 4.30 5.77 -0.41
N PRO A 26 3.69 4.61 -0.12
CA PRO A 26 3.98 3.89 1.12
C PRO A 26 5.43 3.35 1.12
N ASP A 27 6.08 3.47 2.26
CA ASP A 27 7.43 2.94 2.50
C ASP A 27 7.41 1.41 2.70
N PHE A 28 6.31 0.87 3.23
CA PHE A 28 6.11 -0.57 3.40
C PHE A 28 4.65 -1.01 3.23
N LEU A 29 4.46 -2.30 2.94
CA LEU A 29 3.15 -2.91 2.74
C LEU A 29 2.93 -4.08 3.70
N VAL A 30 1.76 -4.15 4.33
CA VAL A 30 1.31 -5.32 5.10
C VAL A 30 0.38 -6.17 4.22
N LEU A 31 0.85 -7.34 3.80
CA LEU A 31 0.24 -8.10 2.69
C LEU A 31 -0.84 -9.10 3.10
N GLY A 32 -0.93 -9.45 4.38
CA GLY A 32 -1.77 -10.57 4.85
C GLY A 32 -0.94 -11.79 5.28
N PRO A 33 -1.50 -13.02 5.12
CA PRO A 33 -2.86 -13.33 4.64
C PRO A 33 -3.97 -12.93 5.62
N GLN A 34 -5.23 -13.10 5.23
CA GLN A 34 -6.39 -12.85 6.08
C GLN A 34 -6.39 -13.76 7.33
N LYS A 35 -7.08 -13.30 8.39
CA LYS A 35 -7.21 -13.99 9.69
C LYS A 35 -5.89 -14.25 10.44
N THR A 36 -4.85 -13.45 10.19
CA THR A 36 -3.54 -13.56 10.87
C THR A 36 -3.26 -12.43 11.87
N GLY A 37 -4.24 -11.56 12.12
CA GLY A 37 -4.08 -10.40 13.00
C GLY A 37 -3.55 -9.14 12.31
N THR A 38 -3.62 -9.06 10.97
CA THR A 38 -3.16 -7.88 10.22
C THR A 38 -3.88 -6.58 10.59
N THR A 39 -5.16 -6.64 10.97
CA THR A 39 -5.91 -5.46 11.46
C THR A 39 -5.40 -5.03 12.84
N ALA A 40 -5.07 -5.97 13.73
CA ALA A 40 -4.47 -5.63 15.03
C ALA A 40 -3.11 -4.97 14.86
N LEU A 41 -2.26 -5.51 13.97
CA LEU A 41 -0.98 -4.89 13.63
C LEU A 41 -1.16 -3.49 13.05
N TYR A 42 -2.10 -3.31 12.10
CA TYR A 42 -2.42 -2.01 11.53
C TYR A 42 -2.78 -0.99 12.62
N THR A 43 -3.65 -1.36 13.56
CA THR A 43 -4.04 -0.51 14.68
C THR A 43 -2.85 -0.14 15.55
N PHE A 44 -2.02 -1.11 15.95
CA PHE A 44 -0.87 -0.85 16.82
C PHE A 44 0.21 -0.01 16.14
N LEU A 45 0.48 -0.22 14.85
CA LEU A 45 1.39 0.62 14.08
C LEU A 45 0.87 2.06 13.98
N GLY A 46 -0.45 2.24 13.83
CA GLY A 46 -1.09 3.56 13.79
C GLY A 46 -1.00 4.35 15.10
N LEU A 47 -0.64 3.72 16.22
CA LEU A 47 -0.40 4.41 17.49
C LEU A 47 1.00 5.01 17.58
N HIS A 48 1.94 4.61 16.72
CA HIS A 48 3.31 5.09 16.78
C HIS A 48 3.42 6.47 16.12
N PRO A 49 3.96 7.50 16.80
CA PRO A 49 3.96 8.88 16.30
C PRO A 49 4.73 9.06 14.98
N SER A 50 5.73 8.21 14.72
CA SER A 50 6.51 8.24 13.48
C SER A 50 5.96 7.34 12.37
N ILE A 51 4.73 6.80 12.50
CA ILE A 51 4.13 5.93 11.49
C ILE A 51 2.73 6.44 11.14
N ARG A 52 2.46 6.55 9.84
CA ARG A 52 1.17 6.95 9.28
C ARG A 52 0.69 5.90 8.30
N HIS A 53 -0.62 5.87 8.08
CA HIS A 53 -1.27 4.94 7.19
C HIS A 53 -2.32 5.62 6.31
N ASN A 54 -2.87 4.88 5.36
CA ASN A 54 -3.93 5.35 4.48
C ASN A 54 -5.18 5.81 5.25
N VAL A 55 -5.93 6.72 4.64
CA VAL A 55 -7.27 7.10 5.13
C VAL A 55 -8.21 5.90 4.98
N PRO A 56 -8.99 5.55 6.02
CA PRO A 56 -9.96 4.46 5.93
C PRO A 56 -11.01 4.69 4.84
N SER A 57 -11.36 3.62 4.14
CA SER A 57 -12.42 3.56 3.13
C SER A 57 -13.75 3.13 3.76
N PRO A 58 -14.90 3.71 3.37
CA PRO A 58 -16.20 3.27 3.86
C PRO A 58 -16.59 1.86 3.38
N HIS A 59 -15.93 1.34 2.34
CA HIS A 59 -16.24 0.02 1.75
C HIS A 59 -15.27 -1.08 2.17
N THR A 60 -14.00 -0.72 2.38
CA THR A 60 -12.90 -1.65 2.62
C THR A 60 -12.18 -1.39 3.94
N PHE A 61 -12.72 -0.47 4.75
CA PHE A 61 -12.19 -0.08 6.06
C PHE A 61 -10.73 0.33 5.97
N GLU A 62 -9.83 -0.30 6.73
CA GLU A 62 -8.40 -0.02 6.69
C GLU A 62 -7.72 -0.47 5.39
N GLU A 63 -8.36 -1.32 4.57
CA GLU A 63 -7.73 -1.88 3.38
C GLU A 63 -7.92 -1.02 2.14
N VAL A 64 -6.85 -0.79 1.40
CA VAL A 64 -6.89 -0.07 0.11
C VAL A 64 -7.21 -1.00 -1.06
N GLN A 65 -6.71 -2.24 -1.01
CA GLN A 65 -6.92 -3.29 -2.01
C GLN A 65 -6.57 -2.85 -3.44
N PHE A 66 -5.57 -1.99 -3.59
CA PHE A 66 -5.17 -1.42 -4.88
C PHE A 66 -4.56 -2.47 -5.80
N PHE A 67 -3.59 -3.25 -5.31
CA PHE A 67 -2.82 -4.18 -6.15
C PHE A 67 -3.55 -5.49 -6.48
N SER A 68 -4.52 -5.92 -5.67
CA SER A 68 -5.20 -7.22 -5.83
C SER A 68 -6.43 -7.20 -6.75
N GLY A 69 -7.08 -6.05 -6.95
CA GLY A 69 -8.42 -6.03 -7.54
C GLY A 69 -8.68 -4.90 -8.53
N ASN A 70 -9.95 -4.50 -8.63
CA ASN A 70 -10.43 -3.50 -9.60
C ASN A 70 -9.97 -2.07 -9.28
N ASN A 71 -9.61 -1.80 -8.02
CA ASN A 71 -9.06 -0.50 -7.61
C ASN A 71 -7.79 -0.14 -8.39
N TYR A 72 -7.04 -1.12 -8.89
CA TYR A 72 -5.86 -0.91 -9.74
C TYR A 72 -6.15 -0.09 -10.99
N TYR A 73 -7.33 -0.26 -11.59
CA TYR A 73 -7.73 0.42 -12.82
C TYR A 73 -8.15 1.87 -12.59
N ARG A 74 -8.36 2.28 -11.33
CA ARG A 74 -8.58 3.70 -10.97
C ARG A 74 -7.30 4.55 -11.11
N GLY A 75 -6.15 3.89 -11.29
CA GLY A 75 -4.88 4.52 -11.60
C GLY A 75 -4.09 4.96 -10.39
N LEU A 76 -2.84 5.35 -10.65
CA LEU A 76 -1.89 5.80 -9.63
C LEU A 76 -2.41 7.03 -8.87
N ASP A 77 -3.11 7.93 -9.55
CA ASP A 77 -3.67 9.13 -8.94
C ASP A 77 -4.72 8.84 -7.87
N TRP A 78 -5.54 7.81 -8.09
CA TRP A 78 -6.48 7.34 -7.08
C TRP A 78 -5.73 6.77 -5.89
N TYR A 79 -4.69 5.97 -6.14
CA TYR A 79 -3.88 5.37 -5.09
C TYR A 79 -3.19 6.41 -4.20
N LEU A 80 -2.58 7.44 -4.77
CA LEU A 80 -1.88 8.48 -4.00
C LEU A 80 -2.83 9.31 -3.12
N LYS A 81 -4.08 9.48 -3.54
CA LYS A 81 -5.10 10.24 -2.78
C LYS A 81 -5.56 9.54 -1.50
N VAL A 82 -5.31 8.24 -1.36
CA VAL A 82 -5.68 7.53 -0.12
C VAL A 82 -4.70 7.80 1.01
N PHE A 83 -3.51 8.35 0.72
CA PHE A 83 -2.50 8.66 1.72
C PHE A 83 -2.59 10.13 2.14
N PRO A 84 -2.55 10.44 3.46
CA PRO A 84 -2.49 11.81 3.93
C PRO A 84 -1.14 12.46 3.56
N SER A 85 -1.08 13.78 3.64
CA SER A 85 0.18 14.51 3.53
C SER A 85 1.15 14.07 4.63
N ARG A 86 2.40 13.83 4.24
CA ARG A 86 3.47 13.33 5.11
C ARG A 86 4.32 14.49 5.66
N GLU A 87 4.61 14.49 6.95
CA GLU A 87 5.68 15.32 7.53
C GLU A 87 7.04 14.62 7.37
N SER A 88 8.15 15.37 7.32
CA SER A 88 9.42 14.89 6.74
C SER A 88 10.13 13.71 7.43
N ALA A 89 9.57 13.14 8.50
CA ALA A 89 10.17 12.02 9.26
C ALA A 89 9.23 10.82 9.50
N GLU A 90 7.97 10.85 9.06
CA GLU A 90 7.01 9.76 9.33
C GLU A 90 7.17 8.63 8.31
N LEU A 91 7.05 7.35 8.68
CA LEU A 91 6.94 6.23 7.74
C LEU A 91 5.48 6.04 7.31
N MET A 92 5.24 5.84 6.03
CA MET A 92 3.91 5.59 5.47
C MET A 92 3.71 4.10 5.16
N PHE A 93 2.55 3.54 5.47
CA PHE A 93 2.20 2.18 5.07
C PHE A 93 0.75 1.99 4.66
N GLU A 94 0.48 0.90 3.97
CA GLU A 94 -0.89 0.37 3.84
C GLU A 94 -0.95 -1.10 4.24
N LYS A 95 -2.15 -1.53 4.62
CA LYS A 95 -2.46 -2.95 4.83
C LYS A 95 -3.51 -3.38 3.82
N SER A 96 -3.34 -4.54 3.20
CA SER A 96 -4.39 -5.20 2.42
C SER A 96 -4.12 -6.69 2.42
N ALA A 97 -4.89 -7.44 3.20
CA ALA A 97 -4.64 -8.86 3.40
C ALA A 97 -4.88 -9.70 2.13
N THR A 98 -5.58 -9.12 1.16
CA THR A 98 -5.83 -9.67 -0.17
C THR A 98 -4.58 -9.73 -1.06
N TYR A 99 -3.49 -9.07 -0.70
CA TYR A 99 -2.28 -9.06 -1.53
C TYR A 99 -1.52 -10.39 -1.47
N PHE A 100 -1.55 -11.07 -0.31
CA PHE A 100 -0.85 -12.35 -0.14
C PHE A 100 -1.36 -13.44 -1.08
N ASP A 101 -2.68 -13.55 -1.25
CA ASP A 101 -3.32 -14.58 -2.09
C ASP A 101 -3.56 -14.11 -3.54
N SER A 102 -3.04 -12.94 -3.94
CA SER A 102 -3.30 -12.38 -5.27
C SER A 102 -2.15 -12.66 -6.25
N ASP A 103 -2.44 -13.36 -7.34
CA ASP A 103 -1.47 -13.64 -8.41
C ASP A 103 -0.93 -12.36 -9.10
N LEU A 104 -1.74 -11.29 -9.13
CA LEU A 104 -1.40 -10.05 -9.83
C LEU A 104 -0.61 -9.08 -8.94
N ALA A 105 -0.80 -9.15 -7.62
CA ALA A 105 -0.22 -8.17 -6.70
C ALA A 105 1.32 -8.12 -6.76
N PRO A 106 2.07 -9.24 -6.76
CA PRO A 106 3.53 -9.20 -6.79
C PRO A 106 4.09 -8.44 -7.99
N LYS A 107 3.57 -8.69 -9.19
CA LYS A 107 4.00 -8.02 -10.43
C LYS A 107 3.71 -6.51 -10.38
N ARG A 108 2.52 -6.15 -9.89
CA ARG A 108 2.09 -4.74 -9.83
C ARG A 108 2.84 -3.96 -8.75
N VAL A 109 3.06 -4.56 -7.58
CA VAL A 109 3.87 -4.00 -6.49
C VAL A 109 5.30 -3.81 -6.96
N LYS A 110 5.93 -4.82 -7.61
CA LYS A 110 7.31 -4.68 -8.08
C LYS A 110 7.49 -3.55 -9.09
N ALA A 111 6.52 -3.34 -9.98
CA ALA A 111 6.58 -2.28 -10.97
C ALA A 111 6.43 -0.87 -10.36
N MET A 112 5.55 -0.70 -9.36
CA MET A 112 5.27 0.60 -8.75
C MET A 112 6.18 0.92 -7.56
N LEU A 113 6.53 -0.08 -6.76
CA LEU A 113 7.21 0.03 -5.48
C LEU A 113 8.38 -0.96 -5.40
N PRO A 114 9.40 -0.85 -6.29
CA PRO A 114 10.40 -1.90 -6.46
C PRO A 114 11.29 -2.16 -5.24
N ASN A 115 11.37 -1.19 -4.32
CA ASN A 115 12.24 -1.17 -3.12
C ASN A 115 11.43 -1.09 -1.81
N THR A 116 10.11 -1.27 -1.86
CA THR A 116 9.26 -1.22 -0.64
C THR A 116 9.54 -2.42 0.26
N LYS A 117 9.39 -2.22 1.57
CA LYS A 117 9.50 -3.33 2.53
C LYS A 117 8.16 -4.08 2.57
N LEU A 118 8.23 -5.40 2.63
CA LEU A 118 7.05 -6.26 2.67
C LEU A 118 6.94 -6.90 4.06
N VAL A 119 5.77 -6.79 4.68
CA VAL A 119 5.46 -7.38 5.98
C VAL A 119 4.36 -8.42 5.81
N VAL A 120 4.62 -9.63 6.28
CA VAL A 120 3.70 -10.78 6.22
C VAL A 120 3.53 -11.35 7.61
N LEU A 121 2.30 -11.64 8.00
CA LEU A 121 1.97 -12.22 9.30
C LEU A 121 1.52 -13.65 9.07
N LEU A 122 2.23 -14.60 9.65
CA LEU A 122 1.90 -16.01 9.52
C LEU A 122 1.38 -16.56 10.86
N LEU A 123 0.30 -17.32 10.77
CA LEU A 123 -0.20 -18.17 11.85
C LEU A 123 -0.22 -19.61 11.36
N ALA A 124 -0.22 -20.55 12.31
CA ALA A 124 -0.38 -21.96 12.01
C ALA A 124 -1.62 -22.17 11.12
N PRO A 125 -1.52 -22.88 9.97
CA PRO A 125 -2.60 -22.99 9.00
C PRO A 125 -3.93 -23.47 9.61
N GLU A 126 -3.85 -24.40 10.56
CA GLU A 126 -4.99 -24.96 11.29
C GLU A 126 -5.72 -23.94 12.17
N LYS A 127 -5.02 -22.91 12.67
CA LYS A 127 -5.63 -21.81 13.44
C LYS A 127 -6.23 -20.72 12.55
N ARG A 128 -5.80 -20.67 11.29
CA ARG A 128 -6.19 -19.63 10.32
C ARG A 128 -7.43 -20.03 9.51
N ALA A 129 -7.59 -21.33 9.18
CA ALA A 129 -8.64 -21.84 8.30
C ALA A 129 -10.06 -21.41 8.75
#